data_AF-A0A835ZDU1-F1
#
_entry.id   AF-A0A835ZDU1-F1
#
_cell.length_a   1.000
_cell.length_b   1.000
_cell.length_c   1.000
_cell.angle_alpha   90.00
_cell.angle_beta   90.00
_cell.angle_gamma   90.00
#
_symmetry.space_group_name_H-M   'P 1'
#
loop_
_entity.id
_entity.type
_entity.pdbx_description
1 polymer ?
#
loop_
_entity_poly.entity_id
_entity_poly.type
_entity_poly.pdbx_seq_one_letter_code
_entity_poly.pdbx_strand_id
1 'polypeptide(L)'
;MPSNLETVQAMYYALDRGDISFILSFFADNIEFEIKKLLDGGDSVVVWLSVKFTYKPTGKAFEDTYCLSIWEFDADGKVLKYTQAEDTHGLWIAQGGK
;
A
#
# COMPACT_ATOMS: atom_id res chain seq x y z
N MET A 1 8.11 21.21 9.71
CA MET A 1 7.61 20.01 9.04
C MET A 1 7.76 18.86 10.02
N PRO A 2 6.73 18.01 10.22
CA PRO A 2 6.88 16.82 11.05
C PRO A 2 7.98 15.93 10.48
N SER A 3 8.67 15.21 11.36
CA SER A 3 9.57 14.14 10.99
C SER A 3 8.82 12.99 10.34
N ASN A 4 9.53 12.12 9.62
CA ASN A 4 8.93 10.92 9.02
C ASN A 4 8.25 10.03 10.08
N LEU A 5 8.81 9.97 11.30
CA LEU A 5 8.23 9.23 12.42
C LEU A 5 6.87 9.81 12.85
N GLU A 6 6.80 11.13 13.04
CA GLU A 6 5.56 11.82 13.43
C GLU A 6 4.49 11.69 12.34
N THR A 7 4.88 11.76 11.06
CA THR A 7 3.98 11.51 9.92
C THR A 7 3.37 10.11 9.98
N VAL A 8 4.21 9.07 10.15
CA VAL A 8 3.73 7.68 10.22
C VAL A 8 2.83 7.45 11.43
N GLN A 9 3.18 8.00 12.60
CA GLN A 9 2.33 7.93 13.80
C GLN A 9 0.97 8.59 13.58
N ALA A 10 0.94 9.76 12.94
CA ALA A 10 -0.31 10.44 12.62
C ALA A 10 -1.20 9.61 11.69
N MET A 11 -0.61 8.93 10.70
CA MET A 11 -1.33 8.00 9.82
C MET A 11 -1.94 6.82 10.60
N TYR A 12 -1.19 6.20 11.52
CA TYR A 12 -1.72 5.12 12.35
C TYR A 12 -2.87 5.56 13.27
N TYR A 13 -2.76 6.74 13.89
CA TYR A 13 -3.86 7.27 14.70
C TYR A 13 -5.10 7.62 13.89
N ALA A 14 -4.91 8.03 12.63
CA ALA A 14 -6.02 8.27 11.73
C ALA A 14 -6.69 6.95 11.29
N LEU A 15 -5.89 5.90 11.08
CA LEU A 15 -6.40 4.57 10.75
C LEU A 15 -7.30 4.02 11.87
N ASP A 16 -6.89 4.17 13.13
CA ASP A 16 -7.69 3.76 14.31
C ASP A 16 -9.06 4.46 14.36
N ARG A 17 -9.14 5.70 13.85
CA ARG A 17 -10.38 6.47 13.75
C ARG A 17 -11.16 6.25 12.44
N GLY A 18 -10.63 5.45 11.51
CA GLY A 18 -11.20 5.27 10.18
C GLY A 18 -11.09 6.50 9.26
N ASP A 19 -10.21 7.45 9.56
CA ASP A 19 -10.04 8.68 8.78
C ASP A 19 -9.12 8.47 7.57
N ILE A 20 -9.66 7.77 6.57
CA ILE A 20 -8.95 7.43 5.34
C ILE A 20 -8.56 8.69 4.56
N SER A 21 -9.41 9.72 4.52
CA SER A 21 -9.10 10.96 3.80
C SER A 21 -7.87 11.68 4.36
N PHE A 22 -7.71 11.73 5.69
CA PHE A 22 -6.50 12.26 6.30
C PHE A 22 -5.26 11.42 5.99
N ILE A 23 -5.36 10.10 6.02
CA ILE A 23 -4.27 9.19 5.63
C ILE A 23 -3.82 9.48 4.19
N LEU A 24 -4.78 9.58 3.26
CA LEU A 24 -4.51 9.85 1.85
C LEU A 24 -3.84 11.21 1.62
N SER A 25 -4.06 12.19 2.50
CA SER A 25 -3.44 13.52 2.38
C SER A 25 -1.91 13.53 2.60
N PHE A 26 -1.33 12.47 3.18
CA PHE A 26 0.13 12.36 3.34
C PHE A 26 0.84 11.80 2.11
N PHE A 27 0.09 11.21 1.18
CA PHE A 27 0.67 10.65 -0.04
C PHE A 27 1.02 11.76 -1.02
N ALA A 28 2.15 11.60 -1.71
CA ALA A 28 2.55 12.56 -2.74
C ALA A 28 1.62 12.49 -3.94
N ASP A 29 1.34 13.62 -4.60
CA ASP A 29 0.41 13.70 -5.74
C ASP A 29 0.73 12.76 -6.92
N ASN A 30 1.97 12.24 -6.98
CA ASN A 30 2.45 11.38 -8.06
C ASN A 30 2.43 9.89 -7.72
N ILE A 31 1.76 9.48 -6.65
CA ILE A 31 1.50 8.06 -6.37
C ILE A 31 0.10 7.67 -6.82
N GLU A 32 0.02 6.56 -7.52
CA GLU A 32 -1.21 5.99 -8.05
C GLU A 32 -1.37 4.57 -7.51
N PHE A 33 -2.54 4.30 -6.92
CA PHE A 33 -2.98 2.97 -6.52
C PHE A 33 -4.22 2.62 -7.32
N GLU A 34 -4.23 1.47 -7.99
CA GLU A 34 -5.38 1.02 -8.76
C GLU A 34 -5.72 -0.42 -8.41
N ILE A 35 -6.96 -0.67 -8.00
CA ILE A 35 -7.48 -2.04 -7.86
C ILE A 35 -7.75 -2.58 -9.27
N LYS A 36 -6.94 -3.54 -9.69
CA LYS A 36 -7.08 -4.22 -10.99
C LYS A 36 -8.10 -5.35 -10.93
N LYS A 37 -8.14 -6.09 -9.82
CA LYS A 37 -9.05 -7.22 -9.65
C LYS A 37 -9.33 -7.51 -8.18
N LEU A 38 -10.53 -7.98 -7.89
CA LEU A 38 -10.91 -8.58 -6.61
C LEU A 38 -11.30 -10.04 -6.87
N LEU A 39 -10.77 -10.94 -6.06
CA LEU A 39 -11.12 -12.36 -6.06
C LEU A 39 -11.71 -12.68 -4.70
N ASP A 40 -12.99 -13.03 -4.67
CA ASP A 40 -13.71 -13.44 -3.47
C ASP A 40 -13.68 -14.97 -3.36
N GLY A 41 -13.08 -15.48 -2.29
CA GLY A 41 -13.00 -16.89 -1.92
C GLY A 41 -13.94 -17.29 -0.78
N GLY A 42 -14.78 -16.38 -0.29
CA GLY A 42 -15.66 -16.59 0.87
C GLY A 42 -14.98 -16.17 2.18
N ASP A 43 -14.04 -16.98 2.67
CA ASP A 43 -13.26 -16.67 3.89
C ASP A 43 -11.98 -15.87 3.60
N SER A 44 -11.72 -15.59 2.33
CA SER A 44 -10.54 -14.88 1.87
C SER A 44 -10.86 -13.98 0.69
N VAL A 45 -10.16 -12.84 0.61
CA VAL A 45 -10.22 -11.90 -0.51
C VAL A 45 -8.80 -11.63 -0.98
N VAL A 46 -8.56 -11.84 -2.28
CA VAL A 46 -7.31 -11.40 -2.93
C VAL A 46 -7.60 -10.14 -3.72
N VAL A 47 -6.87 -9.08 -3.39
CA VAL A 47 -6.87 -7.82 -4.14
C VAL A 47 -5.62 -7.77 -4.99
N TRP A 48 -5.83 -7.67 -6.31
CA TRP A 48 -4.78 -7.39 -7.26
C TRP A 48 -4.69 -5.87 -7.45
N LEU A 49 -3.56 -5.31 -7.07
CA LEU A 49 -3.26 -3.89 -7.09
C LEU A 49 -2.19 -3.58 -8.13
N SER A 50 -2.28 -2.39 -8.72
CA SER A 50 -1.19 -1.75 -9.44
C SER A 50 -0.73 -0.54 -8.62
N VAL A 51 0.58 -0.40 -8.42
CA VAL A 51 1.17 0.73 -7.72
C VAL A 51 2.17 1.41 -8.64
N LYS A 52 2.02 2.71 -8.83
CA LYS A 52 2.91 3.49 -9.70
C LYS A 52 3.31 4.79 -9.04
N PHE A 53 4.60 5.11 -9.10
CA PHE A 53 5.10 6.43 -8.67
C PHE A 53 6.47 6.75 -9.27
N THR A 54 6.94 7.98 -9.02
CA THR A 54 8.33 8.39 -9.25
C THR A 54 9.04 8.61 -7.93
N TYR A 55 10.15 7.89 -7.69
CA TYR A 55 10.95 8.08 -6.50
C TYR A 55 11.74 9.39 -6.61
N LYS A 56 11.21 10.45 -5.98
CA LYS A 56 11.71 11.82 -6.13
C LYS A 56 13.24 11.98 -5.99
N PRO A 57 13.93 11.32 -5.03
CA PRO A 57 15.38 11.47 -4.87
C PRO A 57 16.22 11.01 -6.07
N THR A 58 15.75 10.00 -6.82
CA THR A 58 16.47 9.47 -8.00
C THR A 58 15.84 9.88 -9.33
N GLY A 59 14.60 10.37 -9.30
CA GLY A 59 13.80 10.65 -10.49
C GLY A 59 13.36 9.39 -11.26
N LYS A 60 13.66 8.18 -10.76
CA LYS A 60 13.29 6.93 -11.42
C LYS A 60 11.81 6.61 -11.18
N ALA A 61 11.13 6.15 -12.23
CA ALA A 61 9.79 5.60 -12.14
C ALA A 61 9.83 4.16 -11.60
N PHE A 62 8.79 3.80 -10.87
CA PHE A 62 8.50 2.45 -10.43
C PHE A 62 7.04 2.14 -10.74
N GLU A 63 6.79 0.92 -11.23
CA GLU A 63 5.46 0.38 -11.43
C GLU A 63 5.48 -1.09 -11.05
N ASP A 64 4.65 -1.46 -10.07
CA ASP A 64 4.37 -2.85 -9.72
C ASP A 64 2.93 -3.18 -10.10
N THR A 65 2.78 -3.89 -11.22
CA THR A 65 1.48 -4.36 -11.71
C THR A 65 1.04 -5.68 -11.08
N TYR A 66 1.85 -6.27 -10.18
CA TYR A 66 1.62 -7.55 -9.52
C TYR A 66 1.57 -7.42 -8.00
N CYS A 67 1.31 -6.23 -7.47
CA CYS A 67 1.12 -6.04 -6.04
C CYS A 67 -0.16 -6.77 -5.60
N LEU A 68 -0.04 -7.71 -4.66
CA LEU A 68 -1.18 -8.47 -4.15
C LEU A 68 -1.35 -8.17 -2.66
N SER A 69 -2.60 -7.95 -2.24
CA SER A 69 -2.97 -8.08 -0.83
C SER A 69 -3.96 -9.23 -0.65
N ILE A 70 -3.69 -10.09 0.31
CA ILE A 70 -4.49 -11.27 0.65
C ILE A 70 -5.01 -11.04 2.07
N TRP A 71 -6.33 -11.08 2.18
CA TRP A 71 -7.07 -10.88 3.41
C TRP A 71 -7.77 -12.19 3.74
N GLU A 72 -7.51 -12.74 4.91
CA GLU A 72 -8.18 -13.92 5.43
C GLU A 72 -9.03 -13.49 6.63
N PHE A 73 -10.25 -14.02 6.71
CA PHE A 73 -11.26 -13.61 7.70
C PHE A 73 -11.67 -14.79 8.59
N ASP A 74 -12.03 -14.50 9.84
CA ASP A 74 -12.70 -15.45 10.71
C ASP A 74 -14.21 -15.54 10.42
N ALA A 75 -14.90 -16.40 11.17
CA ALA A 75 -16.35 -16.61 11.01
C ALA A 75 -17.20 -15.37 11.34
N ASP A 76 -16.66 -14.41 12.09
CA ASP A 76 -17.32 -13.14 12.44
C ASP A 76 -16.97 -12.01 11.45
N GLY A 77 -16.23 -12.33 10.37
CA GLY A 77 -15.80 -11.39 9.35
C GLY A 77 -14.67 -10.47 9.83
N LYS A 78 -13.92 -10.82 10.88
CA LYS A 78 -12.73 -10.07 11.30
C LYS A 78 -11.52 -10.54 10.52
N VAL A 79 -10.63 -9.61 10.16
CA VAL A 79 -9.36 -9.94 9.50
C VAL A 79 -8.51 -10.78 10.46
N LEU A 80 -8.33 -12.04 10.12
CA LEU A 80 -7.49 -13.00 10.84
C LEU A 80 -6.03 -12.88 10.41
N LYS A 81 -5.79 -12.63 9.12
CA LYS A 81 -4.45 -12.51 8.54
C LYS A 81 -4.46 -11.58 7.33
N TYR A 82 -3.39 -10.79 7.24
CA TYR A 82 -3.08 -9.94 6.10
C TYR A 82 -1.71 -10.32 5.55
N THR A 83 -1.62 -10.58 4.25
CA THR A 83 -0.35 -10.83 3.55
C THR A 83 -0.26 -9.91 2.36
N GLN A 84 0.92 -9.33 2.13
CA GLN A 84 1.21 -8.52 0.95
C GLN A 84 2.39 -9.10 0.19
N ALA A 85 2.30 -9.10 -1.14
CA ALA A 85 3.40 -9.42 -2.04
C ALA A 85 3.62 -8.23 -2.97
N GLU A 86 4.87 -7.81 -3.12
CA GLU A 86 5.28 -6.66 -3.93
C GLU A 86 6.68 -6.88 -4.52
N ASP A 87 6.98 -6.22 -5.65
CA ASP A 87 8.31 -6.21 -6.25
C ASP A 87 9.28 -5.31 -5.48
N THR A 88 9.75 -5.81 -4.34
CA THR A 88 10.75 -5.14 -3.50
C THR A 88 12.08 -4.94 -4.23
N HIS A 89 12.40 -5.76 -5.24
CA HIS A 89 13.63 -5.60 -6.01
C HIS A 89 13.52 -4.41 -6.98
N GLY A 90 12.43 -4.31 -7.73
CA GLY A 90 12.14 -3.15 -8.58
C GLY A 90 12.09 -1.85 -7.77
N LEU A 91 11.50 -1.89 -6.57
CA LEU A 91 11.49 -0.75 -5.65
C LEU A 91 12.91 -0.35 -5.26
N TRP A 92 13.76 -1.31 -4.90
CA TRP A 92 15.16 -1.06 -4.55
C TRP A 92 15.97 -0.46 -5.72
N ILE A 93 15.78 -0.95 -6.95
CA ILE A 93 16.41 -0.38 -8.15
C ILE A 93 15.96 1.08 -8.40
N ALA A 94 14.67 1.37 -8.21
CA ALA A 94 14.15 2.74 -8.30
C ALA A 94 14.77 3.65 -7.23
N GLN A 95 15.04 3.12 -6.04
CA GLN A 95 15.74 3.81 -4.96
C GLN A 95 17.25 4.00 -5.19
N GLY A 96 17.81 3.41 -6.26
CA GLY A 96 19.23 3.54 -6.61
C GLY A 96 20.09 2.32 -6.29
N GLY A 97 19.45 1.19 -5.94
CA GLY A 97 20.09 -0.12 -5.89
C GLY A 97 20.77 -0.50 -7.22
N LYS A 98 21.75 -1.40 -7.15
CA LYS A 98 22.56 -1.87 -8.28
C LYS A 98 22.62 -3.38 -8.34
#